data_AF-A0A2A3AXZ1-F1
#
_entry.id   AF-A0A2A3AXZ1-F1
#
_cell.length_a   1.000
_cell.length_b   1.000
_cell.length_c   1.000
_cell.angle_alpha   90.00
_cell.angle_beta   90.00
_cell.angle_gamma   90.00
#
_symmetry.space_group_name_H-M   'P 1'
#
loop_
_entity.id
_entity.type
_entity.pdbx_description
1 polymer ?
#
loop_
_entity_poly.entity_id
_entity_poly.type
_entity_poly.pdbx_seq_one_letter_code
_entity_poly.pdbx_strand_id
1 'polypeptide(L)'
;MSTRAGSLIFATAFANSLLGGAALSDGLGLWEWIAVFLLFSIGGLIVFMLWPYHQYSFRFDPEELLHQYVDGDGPASMSAMHRALALRIKADMAANWRIIQRLRVALQIALLFLLLDILAWLLAIAGV
;
A
#
# COMPACT_ATOMS: atom_id res chain seq x y z
N MET A 1 0.04 -3.00 7.84
CA MET A 1 -0.11 -2.13 6.65
C MET A 1 -1.56 -2.06 6.19
N SER A 2 -2.27 -3.21 6.10
CA SER A 2 -3.72 -3.30 5.82
C SER A 2 -4.57 -2.28 6.61
N THR A 3 -4.40 -2.15 7.93
CA THR A 3 -5.18 -1.20 8.74
C THR A 3 -5.02 0.27 8.31
N ARG A 4 -3.80 0.69 7.96
CA ARG A 4 -3.53 2.08 7.55
C ARG A 4 -4.10 2.39 6.16
N ALA A 5 -4.02 1.42 5.26
CA ALA A 5 -4.67 1.50 3.95
C ALA A 5 -6.20 1.58 4.10
N GLY A 6 -6.78 0.72 4.95
CA GLY A 6 -8.21 0.74 5.28
C GLY A 6 -8.67 2.07 5.87
N SER A 7 -7.92 2.64 6.82
CA SER A 7 -8.21 3.96 7.38
C SER A 7 -8.16 5.07 6.32
N LEU A 8 -7.21 5.02 5.38
CA LEU A 8 -7.12 6.01 4.31
C LEU A 8 -8.31 5.93 3.36
N ILE A 9 -8.72 4.72 2.97
CA ILE A 9 -9.90 4.48 2.14
C ILE A 9 -11.15 5.04 2.83
N PHE A 10 -11.33 4.72 4.11
CA PHE A 10 -12.45 5.21 4.90
C PHE A 10 -12.45 6.75 5.00
N ALA A 11 -11.31 7.36 5.34
CA ALA A 11 -11.18 8.80 5.45
C ALA A 11 -11.49 9.50 4.11
N THR A 12 -11.00 8.95 3.00
CA THR A 12 -11.27 9.47 1.65
C THR A 12 -12.75 9.41 1.32
N ALA A 13 -13.39 8.24 1.51
CA ALA A 13 -14.81 8.07 1.25
C ALA A 13 -15.68 8.98 2.14
N PHE A 14 -15.32 9.11 3.42
CA PHE A 14 -16.03 9.96 4.38
C PHE A 14 -15.91 11.44 4.01
N ALA A 15 -14.69 11.94 3.77
CA ALA A 15 -14.46 13.34 3.41
C ALA A 15 -15.20 13.72 2.11
N ASN A 16 -15.12 12.85 1.10
CA ASN A 16 -15.74 13.12 -0.19
C ASN A 16 -17.28 13.05 -0.14
N SER A 17 -17.85 12.17 0.70
CA SER A 17 -19.29 12.12 0.94
C SER A 17 -19.80 13.39 1.63
N LEU A 18 -19.04 13.90 2.61
CA LEU A 18 -19.40 15.08 3.39
C LEU A 18 -19.23 16.39 2.58
N LEU A 19 -18.07 16.57 1.97
CA LEU A 19 -17.68 17.83 1.34
C LEU A 19 -18.13 17.90 -0.13
N GLY A 20 -18.09 16.77 -0.84
CA GLY A 20 -18.50 16.72 -2.24
C GLY A 20 -19.97 17.07 -2.43
N GLY A 21 -20.86 16.59 -1.56
CA GLY A 21 -22.29 16.92 -1.63
C GLY A 21 -22.58 18.42 -1.46
N ALA A 22 -21.85 19.10 -0.57
CA ALA A 22 -22.01 20.53 -0.35
C ALA A 22 -21.41 21.36 -1.49
N ALA A 23 -20.19 21.03 -1.93
CA ALA A 23 -19.51 21.74 -3.01
C ALA A 23 -20.24 21.64 -4.36
N LEU A 24 -20.77 20.45 -4.71
CA LEU A 24 -21.49 20.26 -5.97
C LEU A 24 -22.86 20.96 -6.02
N SER A 25 -23.38 21.43 -4.89
CA SER A 25 -24.68 22.12 -4.86
C SER A 25 -24.64 23.53 -5.45
N ASP A 26 -23.48 24.19 -5.46
CA ASP A 26 -23.30 25.55 -6.00
C ASP A 26 -22.85 25.57 -7.48
N GLY A 27 -22.57 24.39 -8.07
CA GLY A 27 -22.21 24.24 -9.48
C GLY A 27 -20.89 23.49 -9.70
N LEU A 28 -20.43 23.43 -10.96
CA LEU A 28 -19.15 22.81 -11.32
C LEU A 28 -18.14 23.90 -11.69
N GLY A 29 -17.36 24.35 -10.72
CA GLY A 29 -16.22 25.23 -10.91
C GLY A 29 -14.91 24.48 -11.20
N LEU A 30 -13.81 25.24 -11.21
CA LEU A 30 -12.48 24.72 -11.51
C LEU A 30 -11.94 23.83 -10.36
N TRP A 31 -12.27 24.17 -9.11
CA TRP A 31 -11.84 23.44 -7.92
C TRP A 31 -12.52 22.08 -7.76
N GLU A 32 -13.77 21.97 -8.16
CA GLU A 32 -14.56 20.74 -8.15
C GLU A 32 -13.96 19.73 -9.14
N TRP A 33 -13.56 20.18 -10.33
CA TRP A 33 -12.85 19.35 -11.30
C TRP A 33 -11.48 18.89 -10.78
N ILE A 34 -10.75 19.78 -10.11
CA ILE A 34 -9.48 19.44 -9.46
C ILE A 34 -9.71 18.38 -8.38
N ALA A 35 -10.70 18.56 -7.51
CA ALA A 35 -11.04 17.62 -6.45
C ALA A 35 -11.43 16.24 -7.04
N VAL A 36 -12.28 16.20 -8.07
CA VAL A 36 -12.64 14.94 -8.74
C VAL A 36 -11.41 14.23 -9.32
N PHE A 37 -10.48 14.98 -9.92
CA PHE A 37 -9.23 14.40 -10.44
C PHE A 37 -8.32 13.85 -9.33
N LEU A 38 -8.21 14.58 -8.21
CA LEU A 38 -7.48 14.16 -7.01
C LEU A 38 -8.09 12.88 -6.43
N LEU A 39 -9.42 12.85 -6.26
CA LEU A 39 -10.16 11.68 -5.82
C LEU A 39 -9.91 10.46 -6.71
N PHE A 40 -9.99 10.63 -8.02
CA PHE A 40 -9.73 9.54 -8.97
C PHE A 40 -8.29 9.03 -8.86
N SER A 41 -7.33 9.95 -8.70
CA SER A 41 -5.91 9.62 -8.50
C SER A 41 -5.68 8.84 -7.20
N ILE A 42 -6.36 9.22 -6.10
CA ILE A 42 -6.32 8.49 -4.82
C ILE A 42 -6.89 7.07 -5.01
N GLY A 43 -8.01 6.93 -5.72
CA GLY A 43 -8.60 5.63 -6.06
C GLY A 43 -7.63 4.74 -6.83
N GLY A 44 -6.95 5.30 -7.85
CA GLY A 44 -5.92 4.58 -8.60
C GLY A 44 -4.73 4.13 -7.74
N LEU A 45 -4.26 4.99 -6.83
CA LEU A 45 -3.19 4.67 -5.88
C LEU A 45 -3.62 3.57 -4.89
N ILE A 46 -4.87 3.59 -4.43
CA ILE A 46 -5.42 2.55 -3.56
C ILE A 46 -5.48 1.21 -4.29
N VAL A 47 -5.96 1.18 -5.53
CA VAL A 47 -5.98 -0.02 -6.36
C VAL A 47 -4.56 -0.54 -6.58
N PHE A 48 -3.62 0.33 -6.92
CA PHE A 48 -2.21 -0.02 -7.07
C PHE A 48 -1.62 -0.63 -5.78
N MET A 49 -1.96 -0.07 -4.62
CA MET A 49 -1.45 -0.54 -3.33
C MET A 49 -2.09 -1.87 -2.88
N LEU A 50 -3.36 -2.11 -3.23
CA LEU A 50 -4.07 -3.36 -2.97
C LEU A 50 -3.82 -4.43 -4.04
N TRP A 51 -3.22 -4.06 -5.18
CA TRP A 51 -3.06 -4.94 -6.32
C TRP A 51 -2.20 -6.16 -5.94
N PRO A 52 -2.72 -7.39 -6.12
CA PRO A 52 -2.19 -8.60 -5.47
C PRO A 52 -0.95 -9.19 -6.16
N TYR A 53 -0.26 -8.44 -7.04
CA TYR A 53 0.86 -8.98 -7.82
C TYR A 53 2.18 -9.10 -7.05
N HIS A 54 2.22 -8.66 -5.79
CA HIS A 54 3.39 -8.90 -4.96
C HIS A 54 3.23 -10.26 -4.30
N GLN A 55 3.73 -11.29 -5.00
CA GLN A 55 4.03 -12.58 -4.38
C GLN A 55 5.00 -12.31 -3.23
N TYR A 56 4.45 -12.12 -2.04
CA TYR A 56 5.25 -12.00 -0.82
C TYR A 56 5.90 -13.38 -0.60
N SER A 57 7.17 -13.50 -0.99
CA SER A 57 8.02 -14.62 -0.58
C SER A 57 8.37 -14.42 0.90
N PHE A 58 7.36 -14.56 1.75
CA PHE A 58 7.48 -14.58 3.21
C PHE A 58 6.90 -15.87 3.80
N ARG A 59 6.36 -16.74 2.94
CA ARG A 59 5.98 -18.09 3.33
C ARG A 59 7.18 -18.97 3.05
N PHE A 60 7.99 -19.17 4.09
CA PHE A 60 8.77 -20.39 4.18
C PHE A 60 7.79 -21.54 3.97
N ASP A 61 7.92 -22.27 2.88
CA ASP A 61 7.16 -23.50 2.73
C ASP A 61 7.82 -24.53 3.66
N PRO A 62 7.16 -24.93 4.77
CA PRO A 62 7.76 -25.86 5.71
C PRO A 62 8.13 -27.19 5.05
N GLU A 63 7.40 -27.59 4.00
CA GLU A 63 7.74 -28.78 3.20
C GLU A 63 9.05 -28.60 2.42
N GLU A 64 9.31 -27.42 1.85
CA GLU A 64 10.55 -27.15 1.11
C GLU A 64 11.77 -27.08 2.06
N LEU A 65 11.59 -26.56 3.29
CA LEU A 65 12.63 -26.56 4.31
C LEU A 65 12.94 -27.98 4.81
N LEU A 66 11.92 -28.81 5.03
CA LEU A 66 12.10 -30.21 5.45
C LEU A 66 12.79 -31.03 4.36
N HIS A 67 12.33 -30.90 3.12
CA HIS A 67 12.89 -31.66 2.00
C HIS A 67 14.36 -31.32 1.72
N GLN A 68 14.77 -30.07 1.96
CA GLN A 68 16.11 -29.59 1.61
C GLN A 68 17.16 -29.80 2.72
N TYR A 69 16.75 -29.84 3.98
CA TYR A 69 17.65 -29.93 5.13
C TYR A 69 17.51 -31.20 5.97
N VAL A 70 16.36 -31.88 5.91
CA VAL A 70 16.08 -33.12 6.65
C VAL A 70 16.09 -34.33 5.70
N ASP A 71 15.54 -34.22 4.50
CA ASP A 71 15.42 -35.34 3.54
C ASP A 71 16.55 -35.41 2.49
N GLY A 72 17.56 -34.53 2.55
CA GLY A 72 18.70 -34.53 1.64
C GLY A 72 19.78 -35.60 1.96
N ASP A 73 20.61 -35.94 0.96
CA ASP A 73 21.58 -37.07 0.92
C ASP A 73 22.73 -37.06 1.96
N GLY A 74 22.61 -36.35 3.07
CA GLY A 74 23.55 -36.47 4.19
C GLY A 74 23.26 -35.48 5.31
N PRO A 75 23.48 -35.85 6.59
CA PRO A 75 23.17 -35.01 7.73
C PRO A 75 24.02 -33.73 7.68
N ALA A 76 23.43 -32.63 7.20
CA ALA A 76 24.06 -31.33 7.29
C ALA A 76 24.26 -30.97 8.76
N SER A 77 25.46 -30.53 9.13
CA SER A 77 25.70 -30.08 10.51
C SER A 77 24.75 -28.93 10.85
N MET A 78 24.30 -28.89 12.10
CA MET A 78 23.40 -27.83 12.59
C MET A 78 23.94 -26.42 12.29
N SER A 79 25.26 -26.24 12.27
CA SER A 79 25.93 -24.99 11.93
C SER A 79 25.81 -24.61 10.44
N ALA A 80 25.88 -25.58 9.52
CA ALA A 80 25.72 -25.36 8.09
C ALA A 80 24.27 -24.98 7.74
N MET A 81 23.30 -25.63 8.41
CA MET A 81 21.87 -25.34 8.29
C MET A 81 21.53 -23.92 8.75
N HIS A 82 22.01 -23.50 9.94
CA HIS A 82 21.81 -22.13 10.44
C HIS A 82 22.39 -21.08 9.50
N ARG A 83 23.58 -21.33 8.94
CA ARG A 83 24.23 -20.40 8.01
C ARG A 83 23.43 -20.25 6.71
N ALA A 84 22.97 -21.36 6.14
CA ALA A 84 22.21 -21.35 4.89
C ALA A 84 20.84 -20.68 5.07
N LEU A 85 20.16 -20.94 6.19
CA LEU A 85 18.92 -20.28 6.55
C LEU A 85 19.11 -18.76 6.73
N ALA A 86 20.17 -18.34 7.45
CA ALA A 86 20.48 -16.93 7.66
C ALA A 86 20.75 -16.18 6.32
N LEU A 87 21.44 -16.83 5.38
CA LEU A 87 21.70 -16.26 4.06
C LEU A 87 20.43 -16.16 3.20
N ARG A 88 19.55 -17.17 3.24
CA ARG A 88 18.27 -17.16 2.52
C ARG A 88 17.31 -16.10 3.10
N ILE A 89 17.19 -16.02 4.42
CA ILE A 89 16.44 -14.94 5.12
C ILE A 89 16.96 -13.56 4.69
N LYS A 90 18.28 -13.37 4.61
CA LYS A 90 18.88 -12.09 4.19
C LYS A 90 18.55 -11.75 2.73
N ALA A 91 18.58 -12.74 1.84
CA ALA A 91 18.23 -12.54 0.43
C ALA A 91 16.74 -12.21 0.25
N ASP A 92 15.85 -12.94 0.91
CA ASP A 92 14.41 -12.71 0.87
C ASP A 92 14.04 -11.35 1.50
N MET A 93 14.71 -10.98 2.59
CA MET A 93 14.51 -9.67 3.22
C MET A 93 14.94 -8.52 2.31
N ALA A 94 16.01 -8.65 1.54
CA ALA A 94 16.46 -7.63 0.59
C ALA A 94 15.51 -7.45 -0.60
N ALA A 95 14.88 -8.53 -1.07
CA ALA A 95 13.87 -8.49 -2.12
C ALA A 95 12.56 -7.86 -1.61
N ASN A 96 12.09 -8.31 -0.44
CA ASN A 96 10.85 -7.84 0.18
C ASN A 96 10.93 -6.38 0.65
N TRP A 97 12.12 -5.92 1.07
CA TRP A 97 12.31 -4.54 1.55
C TRP A 97 11.97 -3.50 0.48
N ARG A 98 12.38 -3.71 -0.78
CA ARG A 98 12.08 -2.79 -1.88
C ARG A 98 10.57 -2.66 -2.13
N ILE A 99 9.86 -3.79 -2.03
CA ILE A 99 8.40 -3.84 -2.17
C ILE A 99 7.73 -3.05 -1.03
N ILE A 100 8.12 -3.34 0.22
CA ILE A 100 7.57 -2.65 1.39
C ILE A 100 7.83 -1.13 1.33
N GLN A 101 9.02 -0.71 0.86
CA GLN A 101 9.33 0.70 0.66
C GLN A 101 8.45 1.35 -0.41
N ARG A 102 8.24 0.69 -1.56
CA ARG A 102 7.32 1.18 -2.60
C ARG A 102 5.89 1.35 -2.07
N LEU A 103 5.36 0.37 -1.35
CA LEU A 103 4.03 0.46 -0.73
C LEU A 103 3.96 1.60 0.29
N ARG A 104 5.02 1.82 1.08
CA ARG A 104 5.08 2.92 2.05
C ARG A 104 5.06 4.29 1.37
N VAL A 105 5.82 4.45 0.30
CA VAL A 105 5.85 5.70 -0.48
C VAL A 105 4.50 5.94 -1.15
N ALA A 106 3.88 4.91 -1.74
CA ALA A 106 2.54 5.01 -2.32
C ALA A 106 1.50 5.45 -1.28
N LEU A 107 1.55 4.91 -0.05
CA LEU A 107 0.67 5.32 1.04
C LEU A 107 0.88 6.80 1.42
N GLN A 108 2.12 7.27 1.47
CA GLN A 108 2.42 8.68 1.76
C GLN A 108 1.91 9.63 0.66
N ILE A 109 2.11 9.25 -0.61
CA ILE A 109 1.59 10.02 -1.75
C ILE A 109 0.07 10.09 -1.70
N ALA A 110 -0.60 8.96 -1.44
CA ALA A 110 -2.06 8.92 -1.33
C ALA A 110 -2.59 9.78 -0.18
N LEU A 111 -1.87 9.83 0.96
CA LEU A 111 -2.20 10.73 2.07
C LEU A 111 -2.06 12.21 1.68
N LEU A 112 -1.00 12.59 0.96
CA LEU A 112 -0.83 13.95 0.47
C LEU A 112 -1.94 14.35 -0.50
N PHE A 113 -2.30 13.45 -1.41
CA PHE A 113 -3.41 13.68 -2.33
C PHE A 113 -4.73 13.86 -1.57
N LEU A 114 -4.98 13.07 -0.53
CA LEU A 114 -6.17 13.24 0.30
C LEU A 114 -6.22 14.63 0.97
N LEU A 115 -5.08 15.13 1.47
CA LEU A 115 -5.03 16.48 2.06
C LEU A 115 -5.32 17.56 1.02
N LEU A 116 -4.76 17.42 -0.19
CA LEU A 116 -5.04 18.34 -1.30
C LEU A 116 -6.49 18.25 -1.78
N ASP A 117 -7.08 17.06 -1.79
CA ASP A 117 -8.49 16.83 -2.11
C ASP A 117 -9.41 17.56 -1.12
N ILE A 118 -9.17 17.39 0.19
CA ILE A 118 -9.91 18.11 1.23
C ILE A 118 -9.75 19.62 1.07
N LEU A 119 -8.54 20.11 0.78
CA LEU A 119 -8.31 21.54 0.54
C LEU A 119 -9.07 22.04 -0.70
N ALA A 120 -9.06 21.29 -1.80
CA ALA A 120 -9.79 21.65 -3.01
C ALA A 120 -11.30 21.73 -2.74
N TRP A 121 -11.85 20.76 -1.99
CA TRP A 121 -13.25 20.82 -1.56
C TRP A 121 -13.56 22.02 -0.67
N LEU A 122 -12.67 22.37 0.26
CA LEU A 122 -12.85 23.55 1.11
C LEU A 122 -12.80 24.86 0.31
N LEU A 123 -11.93 24.95 -0.70
CA LEU A 123 -11.85 26.12 -1.58
C LEU A 123 -13.08 26.25 -2.48
N ALA A 124 -13.57 25.12 -3.01
CA ALA A 124 -14.82 25.06 -3.78
C ALA A 124 -16.00 25.58 -2.95
N ILE A 125 -16.16 25.09 -1.71
CA ILE A 125 -17.22 25.55 -0.80
C ILE A 125 -17.05 27.02 -0.42
N ALA A 126 -15.81 27.50 -0.29
CA ALA A 126 -15.52 28.90 0.01
C ALA A 126 -15.82 29.86 -1.16
N GLY A 127 -16.10 29.33 -2.36
CA GLY A 127 -16.40 30.12 -3.56
C GLY A 127 -15.21 30.95 -4.06
N VAL A 128 -13.98 30.49 -3.80
CA VAL A 128 -12.72 31.15 -4.22
C VAL A 128 -12.33 30.78 -5.65
#